data_AF-A0A380NZI3-F1
#
_entry.id   AF-A0A380NZI3-F1
#
_cell.length_a   1.000
_cell.length_b   1.000
_cell.length_c   1.000
_cell.angle_alpha   90.00
_cell.angle_beta   90.00
_cell.angle_gamma   90.00
#
_symmetry.space_group_name_H-M   'P 1'
#
loop_
_entity.id
_entity.type
_entity.pdbx_description
1 polymer ?
#
loop_
_entity_poly.entity_id
_entity_poly.type
_entity_poly.pdbx_seq_one_letter_code
_entity_poly.pdbx_strand_id
1 'polypeptide(L)'
;MDWGMLSSGLGRFVDVTLAATLPNPIFPADIAATQDGLELDVIYEPIQLIEGRVEVPQKPGVGITVNWTAVKNYKRMLRKSIKPFEWKFGIIKTNRLKMEAGYGNENCECAQSI
;
A
#
# COMPACT_ATOMS: atom_id res chain seq x y z
N MET A 1 -12.79 -17.96 3.49
CA MET A 1 -11.73 -17.15 4.12
C MET A 1 -10.43 -17.72 3.65
N ASP A 2 -9.96 -17.21 2.51
CA ASP A 2 -8.68 -17.58 1.95
C ASP A 2 -7.60 -16.76 2.66
N TRP A 3 -6.72 -17.45 3.38
CA TRP A 3 -5.63 -16.85 4.16
C TRP A 3 -4.42 -16.50 3.28
N GLY A 4 -4.67 -15.78 2.19
CA GLY A 4 -3.65 -15.25 1.29
C GLY A 4 -2.79 -14.16 1.95
N MET A 5 -2.00 -13.47 1.13
CA MET A 5 -1.22 -12.32 1.55
C MET A 5 -2.19 -11.25 2.10
N LEU A 6 -1.92 -10.71 3.30
CA LEU A 6 -2.61 -9.54 3.87
C LEU A 6 -2.22 -8.25 3.13
N SER A 7 -2.37 -8.25 1.81
CA SER A 7 -2.03 -7.14 0.92
C SER A 7 -3.28 -6.56 0.28
N SER A 8 -3.20 -5.28 -0.05
CA SER A 8 -4.14 -4.65 -0.98
C SER A 8 -4.07 -5.29 -2.36
N GLY A 9 -5.09 -5.02 -3.19
CA GLY A 9 -5.10 -5.41 -4.60
C GLY A 9 -3.89 -4.86 -5.37
N LEU A 10 -3.35 -3.71 -4.97
CA LEU A 10 -2.14 -3.15 -5.59
C LEU A 10 -0.95 -4.10 -5.47
N GLY A 11 -0.64 -4.59 -4.27
CA GLY A 11 0.48 -5.50 -4.07
C GLY A 11 0.28 -6.84 -4.79
N ARG A 12 -0.96 -7.34 -4.81
CA ARG A 12 -1.32 -8.57 -5.52
C ARG A 12 -1.18 -8.43 -7.04
N PHE A 13 -1.60 -7.31 -7.64
CA PHE A 13 -1.39 -7.08 -9.07
C PHE A 13 0.09 -6.90 -9.43
N VAL A 14 0.89 -6.26 -8.58
CA VAL A 14 2.35 -6.21 -8.78
C VAL A 14 2.94 -7.62 -8.81
N ASP A 15 2.52 -8.48 -7.87
CA ASP A 15 2.96 -9.87 -7.81
C ASP A 15 2.54 -10.66 -9.05
N VAL A 16 1.27 -10.57 -9.46
CA VAL A 16 0.75 -11.21 -10.69
C VAL A 16 1.48 -10.72 -11.94
N THR A 17 1.67 -9.41 -12.10
CA THR A 17 2.39 -8.84 -13.25
C THR A 17 3.86 -9.27 -13.25
N LEU A 18 4.50 -9.32 -12.09
CA LEU A 18 5.89 -9.78 -11.98
C LEU A 18 6.01 -11.26 -12.35
N ALA A 19 5.17 -12.11 -11.79
CA ALA A 19 5.12 -13.54 -12.11
C ALA A 19 4.89 -13.80 -13.61
N ALA A 20 4.06 -12.99 -14.27
CA ALA A 20 3.76 -13.11 -15.69
C ALA A 20 4.87 -12.60 -16.63
N THR A 21 5.76 -11.72 -16.14
CA THR A 21 6.81 -11.10 -16.99
C THR A 21 8.17 -11.79 -16.89
N LEU A 22 8.39 -12.60 -15.87
CA LEU A 22 9.65 -13.30 -15.67
C LEU A 22 9.79 -14.51 -16.63
N PRO A 23 11.02 -14.83 -17.10
CA PRO A 23 11.26 -15.85 -18.12
C PRO A 23 11.07 -17.29 -17.63
N ASN A 24 11.01 -17.49 -16.31
CA ASN A 24 10.78 -18.79 -15.68
C ASN A 24 9.34 -18.83 -15.19
N PRO A 25 8.65 -19.99 -15.32
CA PRO A 25 7.30 -20.13 -14.78
C PRO A 25 7.34 -19.93 -13.26
N ILE A 26 6.77 -18.81 -12.82
CA ILE A 26 6.64 -18.43 -11.42
C ILE A 26 5.15 -18.28 -11.17
N PHE A 27 4.66 -18.92 -10.11
CA PHE A 27 3.31 -18.68 -9.63
C PHE A 27 3.32 -17.45 -8.72
N PRO A 28 2.36 -16.53 -8.86
CA PRO A 28 2.16 -15.46 -7.88
C PRO A 28 1.94 -16.06 -6.49
N ALA A 29 2.44 -15.36 -5.47
CA ALA A 29 2.33 -15.78 -4.09
C ALA A 29 0.88 -15.73 -3.56
N ASP A 30 0.05 -14.82 -4.09
CA ASP A 30 -1.35 -14.71 -3.73
C ASP A 30 -2.24 -14.26 -4.89
N ILE A 31 -3.31 -15.03 -5.13
CA ILE A 31 -4.34 -14.77 -6.14
C ILE A 31 -5.76 -14.73 -5.56
N ALA A 32 -5.88 -14.65 -4.22
CA ALA A 32 -7.17 -14.53 -3.57
C ALA A 32 -7.94 -13.32 -4.12
N ALA A 33 -9.22 -13.51 -4.41
CA ALA A 33 -10.04 -12.47 -5.01
C ALA A 33 -10.18 -11.27 -4.07
N THR A 34 -10.28 -10.06 -4.63
CA THR A 34 -10.39 -8.83 -3.82
C THR A 34 -11.63 -8.83 -2.91
N GLN A 35 -12.68 -9.52 -3.34
CA GLN A 35 -13.98 -9.59 -2.66
C GLN A 35 -13.92 -10.33 -1.31
N ASP A 36 -12.88 -11.14 -1.09
CA ASP A 36 -12.79 -12.05 0.06
C ASP A 36 -12.00 -11.49 1.26
N GLY A 37 -11.37 -10.32 1.12
CA GLY A 37 -10.41 -9.80 2.10
C GLY A 37 -10.54 -8.33 2.50
N LEU A 38 -11.08 -7.45 1.65
CA LEU A 38 -11.15 -6.00 1.91
C LEU A 38 -12.48 -5.42 1.43
N GLU A 39 -13.23 -4.77 2.33
CA GLU A 39 -14.50 -4.08 2.00
C GLU A 39 -14.28 -2.89 1.03
N LEU A 40 -13.11 -2.24 1.14
CA LEU A 40 -12.67 -1.19 0.24
C LEU A 40 -11.18 -1.41 -0.07
N ASP A 41 -10.79 -1.35 -1.34
CA ASP A 41 -9.38 -1.47 -1.76
C ASP A 41 -8.83 -0.10 -2.19
N VAL A 42 -7.51 0.02 -2.28
CA VAL A 42 -6.80 1.21 -2.78
C VAL A 42 -6.66 1.24 -4.30
N ILE A 43 -7.34 0.33 -5.00
CA ILE A 43 -7.41 0.25 -6.46
C ILE A 43 -8.87 0.17 -6.92
N TYR A 44 -9.13 0.45 -8.20
CA TYR A 44 -10.49 0.35 -8.76
C TYR A 44 -10.77 -1.02 -9.39
N GLU A 45 -9.76 -1.62 -10.00
CA GLU A 45 -9.88 -2.90 -10.67
C GLU A 45 -9.90 -4.04 -9.63
N PRO A 46 -10.92 -4.90 -9.61
CA PRO A 46 -10.94 -6.06 -8.72
C PRO A 46 -10.03 -7.17 -9.25
N ILE A 47 -9.35 -7.88 -8.35
CA ILE A 47 -8.76 -9.18 -8.67
C ILE A 47 -9.89 -10.20 -8.69
N GLN A 48 -10.06 -10.84 -9.84
CA GLN A 48 -11.05 -11.88 -10.06
C GLN A 48 -10.33 -13.21 -10.33
N LEU A 49 -10.80 -14.25 -9.65
CA LEU A 49 -10.33 -15.61 -9.87
C LEU A 49 -11.35 -16.33 -10.75
N ILE A 50 -10.97 -16.64 -11.99
CA ILE A 50 -11.79 -17.32 -12.98
C ILE A 50 -11.15 -18.67 -13.25
N GLU A 51 -11.81 -19.76 -12.84
CA GLU A 51 -11.32 -21.14 -13.04
C GLU A 51 -9.88 -21.34 -12.53
N GLY A 52 -9.57 -20.77 -11.36
CA GLY A 52 -8.23 -20.86 -10.74
C GLY A 52 -7.16 -19.99 -11.44
N ARG A 53 -7.55 -19.08 -12.32
CA ARG A 53 -6.66 -18.16 -13.03
C ARG A 53 -7.02 -16.71 -12.73
N VAL A 54 -6.01 -15.86 -12.74
CA VAL A 54 -6.17 -14.41 -12.66
C VAL A 54 -5.69 -13.81 -13.97
N GLU A 55 -6.46 -12.85 -14.49
CA GLU A 55 -6.06 -12.11 -15.68
C GLU A 55 -4.95 -11.11 -15.35
N VAL A 56 -3.91 -11.11 -16.18
CA VAL A 56 -2.80 -10.15 -16.07
C VAL A 56 -3.24 -8.82 -16.70
N PRO A 57 -3.15 -7.68 -15.99
CA PRO A 57 -3.45 -6.38 -16.56
C PRO A 57 -2.58 -6.05 -17.77
N GLN A 58 -3.19 -5.48 -18.82
CA GLN A 58 -2.51 -5.21 -20.10
C GLN A 58 -2.11 -3.74 -20.28
N LYS A 59 -2.62 -2.84 -19.43
CA LYS A 59 -2.25 -1.42 -19.49
C LYS A 59 -0.79 -1.21 -19.04
N PRO A 60 -0.11 -0.14 -19.49
CA PRO A 60 1.26 0.15 -19.08
C PRO A 60 1.46 0.22 -17.56
N GLY A 61 2.68 -0.07 -17.11
CA GLY A 61 3.02 -0.18 -15.69
C GLY A 61 2.46 -1.46 -15.08
N VAL A 62 1.88 -1.37 -13.89
CA VAL A 62 1.17 -2.50 -13.24
C VAL A 62 -0.21 -2.74 -13.91
N GLY A 63 -0.67 -1.79 -14.72
CA GLY A 63 -1.89 -1.91 -15.51
C GLY A 63 -3.21 -1.68 -14.76
N ILE A 64 -3.13 -1.11 -13.57
CA ILE A 64 -4.27 -0.79 -12.69
C ILE A 64 -4.26 0.68 -12.23
N THR A 65 -5.38 1.11 -11.68
CA THR A 65 -5.65 2.49 -11.29
C THR A 65 -5.80 2.60 -9.77
N VAL A 66 -5.03 3.50 -9.15
CA VAL A 66 -5.07 3.74 -7.71
C VAL A 66 -6.29 4.58 -7.33
N ASN A 67 -7.06 4.12 -6.35
CA ASN A 67 -8.11 4.86 -5.68
C ASN A 67 -7.53 5.78 -4.59
N TRP A 68 -7.14 6.98 -4.99
CA TRP A 68 -6.55 7.97 -4.08
C TRP A 68 -7.49 8.43 -2.97
N THR A 69 -8.80 8.33 -3.16
CA THR A 69 -9.78 8.62 -2.11
C THR A 69 -9.69 7.59 -0.99
N ALA A 70 -9.62 6.30 -1.33
CA ALA A 70 -9.40 5.22 -0.36
C ALA A 70 -8.07 5.39 0.39
N VAL A 71 -6.98 5.68 -0.34
CA VAL A 71 -5.66 5.94 0.26
C VAL A 71 -5.71 7.08 1.29
N LYS A 72 -6.33 8.21 0.93
CA LYS A 72 -6.50 9.37 1.84
C LYS A 72 -7.33 9.00 3.07
N ASN A 73 -8.37 8.20 2.90
CA ASN A 73 -9.21 7.74 4.00
C ASN A 73 -8.44 6.87 4.98
N TYR A 74 -7.66 5.88 4.51
CA TYR A 74 -6.83 5.06 5.38
C TYR A 74 -5.78 5.86 6.13
N LYS A 75 -5.10 6.81 5.46
CA LYS A 75 -4.16 7.73 6.12
C LYS A 75 -4.82 8.51 7.27
N ARG A 76 -6.04 9.02 7.04
CA ARG A 76 -6.79 9.76 8.06
C ARG A 76 -7.22 8.86 9.23
N MET A 77 -7.63 7.62 8.95
CA MET A 77 -8.00 6.65 10.00
C MET A 77 -6.79 6.32 10.88
N LEU A 78 -5.64 5.99 10.28
CA LEU A 78 -4.42 5.66 11.01
C LEU A 78 -3.97 6.81 11.92
N ARG A 79 -4.03 8.06 11.43
CA ARG A 79 -3.67 9.24 12.23
C ARG A 79 -4.56 9.43 13.47
N LYS A 80 -5.83 9.01 13.42
CA LYS A 80 -6.73 9.08 14.57
C LYS A 80 -6.55 7.91 15.54
N SER A 81 -6.19 6.74 15.01
CA SER A 81 -6.05 5.51 15.79
C SER A 81 -4.72 5.43 16.54
N ILE A 82 -3.65 5.94 15.95
CA ILE A 82 -2.34 5.99 16.59
C ILE A 82 -2.36 7.18 17.55
N LYS A 83 -2.70 6.93 18.82
CA LYS A 83 -2.38 7.88 19.89
C LYS A 83 -0.86 8.05 19.90
N PRO A 84 -0.32 9.28 20.09
CA PRO A 84 1.10 9.43 20.31
C PRO A 84 1.48 8.51 21.46
N PHE A 85 2.33 7.53 21.16
CA PHE A 85 2.81 6.59 22.13
C PHE A 85 3.76 7.35 23.05
N GLU A 86 3.27 7.78 24.21
CA GLU A 86 4.10 8.43 25.22
C GLU A 86 5.09 7.41 25.78
N TRP A 87 6.34 7.51 25.32
CA TRP A 87 7.47 6.86 25.96
C TRP A 87 7.62 7.44 27.38
N LYS A 88 7.07 6.78 28.40
CA LYS A 88 7.49 7.00 29.80
C LYS A 88 8.85 6.33 30.03
N PHE A 89 9.87 6.81 29.33
CA PHE A 89 11.24 6.52 29.72
C PHE A 89 11.59 7.47 30.85
N GLY A 90 11.84 6.88 32.03
CA GLY A 90 12.41 7.59 33.15
C GLY A 90 13.63 8.38 32.68
N ILE A 91 13.57 9.68 32.88
CA ILE A 91 14.64 10.62 32.53
C ILE A 91 15.88 10.22 33.32
N ILE A 92 16.84 9.53 32.68
CA ILE A 92 18.23 9.66 33.09
C ILE A 92 18.68 10.97 32.46
N LYS A 93 18.82 12.01 33.28
CA LYS A 93 19.37 13.30 32.84
C LYS A 93 20.82 13.08 32.41
N THR A 94 21.07 13.00 31.11
CA THR A 94 22.40 13.26 30.55
C THR A 94 22.29 14.36 29.51
N ASN A 95 23.14 15.36 29.70
CA ASN A 95 23.15 16.63 29.00
C ASN A 95 23.21 16.49 27.47
N ARG A 96 22.38 17.31 26.82
CA ARG A 96 22.69 18.07 25.60
C ARG A 96 23.17 17.25 24.39
N LEU A 97 22.23 16.88 23.52
CA LEU A 97 22.33 17.11 22.08
C LEU A 97 20.93 17.47 21.54
N LYS A 98 20.78 18.69 21.01
CA LYS A 98 19.61 19.08 20.22
C LYS A 98 19.63 18.24 18.93
N MET A 99 18.63 17.39 18.75
CA MET A 99 18.20 16.97 17.42
C MET A 99 16.77 17.48 17.25
N GLU A 100 16.64 18.58 16.51
CA GLU A 100 15.34 19.08 16.08
C GLU A 100 14.85 18.18 14.93
N ALA A 101 13.94 17.26 15.23
CA ALA A 101 13.18 16.55 14.22
C ALA A 101 12.02 17.46 13.79
N GLY A 102 12.29 18.36 12.84
CA GLY A 102 11.26 19.16 12.19
C GLY A 102 10.42 18.27 11.28
N TYR A 103 9.16 18.03 11.66
CA TYR A 103 8.15 17.44 10.77
C TYR A 103 7.64 18.55 9.85
N GLY A 104 8.28 18.67 8.68
CA GLY A 104 7.95 19.66 7.66
C GLY A 104 6.57 19.44 7.06
N ASN A 105 5.75 20.50 7.04
CA ASN A 105 4.62 20.63 6.13
C ASN A 105 5.17 21.04 4.76
N GLU A 106 5.39 20.11 3.84
CA GLU A 106 5.50 20.47 2.42
C GLU A 106 4.09 20.69 1.84
N ASN A 107 3.75 21.96 1.67
CA ASN A 107 2.75 22.39 0.71
C ASN A 107 3.20 21.92 -0.69
N CYS A 108 2.35 21.14 -1.36
CA CYS A 108 2.52 20.83 -2.77
C CYS A 108 2.30 22.11 -3.59
N GLU A 109 3.37 22.80 -3.98
CA GLU A 109 3.38 23.67 -5.15
C GLU A 109 4.10 22.92 -6.28
N CYS A 110 3.34 22.60 -7.34
CA CYS A 110 3.92 22.19 -8.61
C CYS A 110 4.67 23.38 -9.20
N ALA A 111 6.00 23.36 -9.15
CA ALA A 111 6.83 24.27 -9.94
C ALA A 111 6.69 23.90 -11.43
N GLN A 112 6.04 24.76 -12.21
CA GLN A 112 6.22 24.85 -13.65
C GLN A 112 7.61 25.43 -13.95
N SER A 113 8.40 24.74 -14.78
CA SER A 113 9.17 25.32 -15.91
C SER A 113 10.12 24.27 -16.50
N ILE A 114 9.83 23.86 -17.72
CA ILE A 114 10.80 23.83 -18.83
C ILE A 114 10.12 24.57 -19.98
#